data_AF-A0A2T2TP70-F1
#
_entry.id   AF-A0A2T2TP70-F1
#
_cell.length_a   1.000
_cell.length_b   1.000
_cell.length_c   1.000
_cell.angle_alpha   90.00
_cell.angle_beta   90.00
_cell.angle_gamma   90.00
#
_symmetry.space_group_name_H-M   'P 1'
#
loop_
_entity.id
_entity.type
_entity.pdbx_description
1 polymer ?
#
loop_
_entity_poly.entity_id
_entity_poly.type
_entity_poly.pdbx_seq_one_letter_code
_entity_poly.pdbx_strand_id
1 'polypeptide(L)'
;MIQQESRLSVADNSGAREVMCIRVMGGSGTRYAGVGDKIMVSVKKAIPGGTLKKGDVSPAVVVRAQKEHRRSDGSYIRFDENAAV
;
A
#
# COMPACT_ATOMS: atom_id res chain seq x y z
N MET A 1 -6.73 4.72 4.78
CA MET A 1 -5.94 4.69 6.03
C MET A 1 -5.42 3.27 6.09
N ILE A 2 -4.11 3.11 6.00
CA ILE A 2 -3.45 1.81 5.91
C ILE A 2 -2.73 1.58 7.22
N GLN A 3 -2.88 0.40 7.81
CA GLN A 3 -2.18 -0.01 9.02
C GLN A 3 -1.55 -1.40 8.79
N GLN A 4 -0.81 -1.90 9.79
CA GLN A 4 -0.36 -3.29 9.75
C GLN A 4 -1.55 -4.24 9.50
N GLU A 5 -1.29 -5.30 8.75
CA GLU A 5 -2.24 -6.33 8.30
C GLU A 5 -3.28 -5.86 7.27
N SER A 6 -3.29 -4.59 6.87
CA SER A 6 -4.16 -4.11 5.78
C SER A 6 -3.78 -4.75 4.45
N ARG A 7 -4.78 -5.17 3.66
CA ARG A 7 -4.60 -5.65 2.29
C ARG A 7 -4.72 -4.51 1.29
N LEU A 8 -3.85 -4.50 0.29
CA LEU A 8 -3.84 -3.52 -0.80
C LEU A 8 -3.75 -4.23 -2.14
N SER A 9 -4.44 -3.70 -3.14
CA SER A 9 -4.19 -4.05 -4.53
C SER A 9 -2.86 -3.46 -4.99
N VAL A 10 -2.21 -4.14 -5.94
CA VAL A 10 -0.95 -3.67 -6.52
C VAL A 10 -1.26 -2.95 -7.83
N ALA A 11 -0.75 -1.72 -7.95
CA ALA A 11 -1.02 -0.83 -9.08
C ALA A 11 0.22 -0.65 -9.99
N ASP A 12 0.95 -1.74 -10.22
CA ASP A 12 2.20 -1.75 -10.99
C ASP A 12 2.35 -3.04 -11.84
N ASN A 13 3.50 -3.21 -12.48
CA ASN A 13 3.84 -4.39 -13.29
C ASN A 13 4.86 -5.33 -12.63
N SER A 14 5.03 -5.29 -11.29
CA SER A 14 5.94 -6.18 -10.53
C SER A 14 5.55 -7.67 -10.58
N GLY A 15 4.28 -7.94 -10.90
CA GLY A 15 3.68 -9.27 -10.88
C GLY A 15 3.00 -9.63 -9.57
N ALA A 16 3.09 -8.79 -8.52
CA ALA A 16 2.21 -8.92 -7.37
C ALA A 16 0.78 -8.46 -7.73
N ARG A 17 -0.24 -9.08 -7.14
CA ARG A 17 -1.66 -8.67 -7.29
C ARG A 17 -2.26 -8.15 -6.00
N GLU A 18 -1.89 -8.78 -4.89
CA GLU A 18 -2.37 -8.42 -3.56
C GLU A 18 -1.22 -8.51 -2.59
N VAL A 19 -1.08 -7.47 -1.78
CA VAL A 19 -0.05 -7.34 -0.75
C VAL A 19 -0.68 -7.04 0.60
N MET A 20 0.04 -7.36 1.67
CA MET A 20 -0.34 -7.03 3.05
C MET A 20 0.71 -6.10 3.64
N CYS A 21 0.28 -4.96 4.17
CA CYS A 21 1.16 -4.07 4.92
C CYS A 21 1.64 -4.79 6.20
N ILE A 22 2.95 -4.92 6.36
CA ILE A 22 3.56 -5.50 7.56
C ILE A 22 4.18 -4.42 8.46
N ARG A 23 4.48 -3.24 7.91
CA ARG A 23 5.02 -2.12 8.67
C ARG A 23 4.75 -0.79 7.96
N VAL A 24 4.28 0.20 8.71
CA VAL A 24 4.25 1.59 8.27
C VAL A 24 5.58 2.26 8.60
N MET A 25 6.19 2.95 7.62
CA MET A 25 7.43 3.71 7.86
C MET A 25 7.10 5.11 8.35
N GLY A 26 7.94 5.68 9.22
CA GLY A 26 7.72 7.05 9.73
C GLY A 26 8.18 7.33 11.17
N GLY A 27 8.85 6.38 11.83
CA GLY A 27 9.40 6.57 13.17
C GLY A 27 8.63 5.82 14.27
N SER A 28 8.99 6.09 15.53
CA SER A 28 8.33 5.49 16.69
C SER A 28 6.91 6.06 16.85
N GLY A 29 5.91 5.19 16.94
CA GLY A 29 4.50 5.58 17.13
C GLY A 29 3.68 5.76 15.86
N THR A 30 4.27 5.70 14.66
CA THR A 30 3.52 5.79 13.40
C THR A 30 2.71 4.51 13.16
N ARG A 31 1.38 4.64 13.26
CA ARG A 31 0.44 3.51 13.13
C ARG A 31 -0.26 3.46 11.76
N TYR A 32 -0.36 4.59 11.08
CA TYR A 32 -1.17 4.77 9.90
C TYR A 32 -0.38 5.36 8.75
N ALA A 33 -0.64 4.86 7.55
CA ALA A 33 -0.17 5.39 6.28
C ALA A 33 -1.35 5.94 5.46
N GLY A 34 -1.10 7.05 4.78
CA GLY A 34 -1.94 7.67 3.76
C GLY A 34 -1.26 7.64 2.39
N VAL A 35 -1.86 8.33 1.42
CA VAL A 35 -1.30 8.48 0.07
C VAL A 35 0.07 9.16 0.15
N GLY A 36 1.07 8.57 -0.51
CA GLY A 36 2.47 9.03 -0.53
C GLY A 36 3.37 8.40 0.53
N ASP A 37 2.81 7.73 1.54
CA ASP A 37 3.61 7.11 2.60
C ASP A 37 4.25 5.79 2.12
N LYS A 38 5.48 5.56 2.60
CA LYS A 38 6.21 4.30 2.39
C LYS A 38 5.77 3.26 3.41
N ILE A 39 5.56 2.04 2.94
CA ILE A 39 5.21 0.88 3.76
C ILE A 39 6.07 -0.33 3.36
N MET A 40 6.29 -1.25 4.29
CA MET A 40 6.75 -2.59 3.93
C MET A 40 5.55 -3.49 3.73
N VAL A 41 5.60 -4.29 2.68
CA VAL A 41 4.53 -5.23 2.35
C VAL A 41 5.06 -6.64 2.14
N SER A 42 4.21 -7.62 2.44
CA SER A 42 4.40 -9.02 2.07
C SER A 42 3.43 -9.37 0.93
N VAL A 43 3.93 -10.01 -0.12
CA VAL A 43 3.13 -10.45 -1.27
C VAL A 43 2.23 -11.61 -0.87
N LYS A 44 0.93 -11.50 -1.13
CA LYS A 44 -0.07 -12.50 -0.76
C LYS A 44 -0.67 -13.23 -1.95
N LYS A 45 -0.75 -12.54 -3.08
CA LYS A 45 -1.07 -13.12 -4.39
C LYS A 45 -0.13 -12.52 -5.43
N ALA A 46 0.42 -13.39 -6.28
CA ALA A 46 1.27 -13.02 -7.40
C ALA A 46 0.78 -13.73 -8.68
N ILE A 47 1.08 -13.15 -9.84
CA ILE A 47 0.84 -13.83 -11.12
C ILE A 47 1.87 -14.95 -11.32
N PRO A 48 1.49 -16.06 -11.97
CA PRO A 48 2.45 -17.07 -12.41
C PRO A 48 3.50 -16.45 -13.34
N GLY A 49 4.77 -16.81 -13.14
CA GLY A 49 5.89 -16.30 -13.95
C GLY A 49 6.29 -14.84 -13.70
N GLY A 50 5.67 -14.16 -12.73
CA GLY A 50 6.08 -12.82 -12.29
C GLY A 50 7.43 -12.83 -11.58
N THR A 51 8.04 -11.64 -11.46
CA THR A 51 9.33 -11.49 -10.76
C THR A 51 9.16 -11.72 -9.25
N LEU A 52 8.05 -11.25 -8.68
CA LEU A 52 7.71 -11.45 -7.27
C LEU A 52 6.92 -12.74 -7.05
N LYS A 53 7.24 -13.45 -5.97
CA LYS A 53 6.56 -14.66 -5.50
C LYS A 53 5.72 -14.38 -4.26
N LYS A 54 4.75 -15.25 -3.99
CA LYS A 54 3.99 -15.20 -2.74
C LYS A 54 4.94 -15.37 -1.55
N GLY A 55 4.82 -14.47 -0.57
CA GLY A 55 5.66 -14.44 0.62
C GLY A 55 6.76 -13.39 0.57
N ASP A 56 7.17 -12.95 -0.62
CA ASP A 56 8.23 -11.96 -0.79
C ASP A 56 7.89 -10.66 -0.06
N VAL A 57 8.92 -10.02 0.49
CA VAL A 57 8.80 -8.76 1.21
C VAL A 57 9.43 -7.66 0.38
N SER A 58 8.67 -6.58 0.15
CA SER A 58 9.12 -5.44 -0.66
C SER A 58 8.72 -4.12 0.01
N PRO A 59 9.51 -3.05 -0.16
CA PRO A 59 8.99 -1.70 0.04
C PRO A 59 7.89 -1.40 -0.99
N ALA A 60 6.96 -0.52 -0.62
CA ALA A 60 5.90 -0.02 -1.48
C ALA A 60 5.49 1.39 -1.05
N VAL A 61 4.83 2.13 -1.95
CA VAL A 61 4.25 3.45 -1.71
C VAL A 61 2.74 3.38 -1.89
N VAL A 62 1.99 3.91 -0.92
CA VAL A 62 0.53 3.99 -1.03
C VAL A 62 0.13 5.04 -2.07
N VAL A 63 -0.62 4.64 -3.09
CA VAL A 63 -1.07 5.55 -4.17
C VAL A 63 -2.58 5.80 -4.16
N ARG A 64 -3.37 4.86 -3.64
CA ARG A 64 -4.82 5.01 -3.43
C ARG A 64 -5.20 4.63 -2.02
N ALA A 65 -6.13 5.38 -1.44
CA ALA A 65 -6.69 5.09 -0.13
C ALA A 65 -8.19 5.40 -0.09
N GLN A 66 -8.95 4.54 0.60
CA GLN A 66 -10.38 4.78 0.88
C GLN A 66 -10.61 5.89 1.89
N LYS A 67 -9.65 6.10 2.80
CA LYS A 67 -9.66 7.26 3.69
C LYS A 67 -9.34 8.50 2.87
N GLU A 68 -10.09 9.57 3.10
CA GLU A 68 -9.89 10.83 2.44
C GLU A 68 -8.49 11.41 2.73
N HIS A 69 -7.86 11.93 1.69
CA HIS A 69 -6.65 12.72 1.76
C HIS A 69 -7.01 14.19 1.49
N ARG A 70 -6.64 15.06 2.42
CA ARG A 70 -6.87 16.50 2.31
C ARG A 70 -5.75 17.14 1.51
N ARG A 71 -6.09 17.92 0.49
CA ARG A 71 -5.14 18.70 -0.30
C ARG A 71 -4.92 20.09 0.30
N SER A 72 -3.85 20.75 -0.13
CA SER A 72 -3.49 22.10 0.30
C SER A 72 -4.55 23.16 -0.03
N ASP A 73 -5.31 22.96 -1.11
CA ASP A 73 -6.43 23.81 -1.52
C ASP A 73 -7.70 23.62 -0.65
N GLY A 74 -7.67 22.70 0.31
CA GLY A 74 -8.79 22.38 1.18
C GLY A 74 -9.76 21.32 0.63
N SER A 75 -9.60 20.91 -0.64
CA SER A 75 -10.37 19.81 -1.22
C SER A 75 -9.96 18.45 -0.63
N TYR A 76 -10.84 17.47 -0.76
CA TYR A 76 -10.58 16.08 -0.35
C TYR A 76 -10.65 15.15 -1.55
N ILE A 77 -9.80 14.12 -1.56
CA ILE A 77 -9.91 12.97 -2.48
C ILE A 77 -9.99 11.69 -1.68
N ARG A 78 -10.85 10.77 -2.14
CA ARG A 78 -10.89 9.38 -1.69
C ARG A 78 -11.02 8.47 -2.91
N PHE A 79 -10.54 7.24 -2.78
CA PHE A 79 -10.67 6.21 -3.81
C PHE A 79 -11.57 5.08 -3.32
N ASP A 80 -12.09 4.28 -4.23
CA ASP A 80 -12.95 3.14 -3.86
C ASP A 80 -12.16 1.96 -3.29
N GLU A 81 -10.85 1.90 -3.56
CA GLU A 81 -9.95 0.85 -3.08
C GLU A 81 -8.62 1.41 -2.54
N ASN A 82 -7.93 0.57 -1.76
CA ASN A 82 -6.58 0.83 -1.28
C ASN A 82 -5.58 0.15 -2.21
N ALA A 83 -4.59 0.91 -2.71
CA ALA A 83 -3.58 0.39 -3.62
C ALA A 83 -2.19 0.94 -3.33
N ALA A 84 -1.18 0.13 -3.64
CA ALA A 84 0.23 0.50 -3.56
C ALA A 84 0.99 0.09 -4.82
N VAL A 85 2.13 0.76 -5.03
CA VAL A 85 3.13 0.45 -6.06
C VAL A 85 4.41 0.07 -5.33
#